data_AF-A0A1X2GMX0-F1
#
_entry.id   AF-A0A1X2GMX0-F1
#
_cell.length_a   1.000
_cell.length_b   1.000
_cell.length_c   1.000
_cell.angle_alpha   90.00
_cell.angle_beta   90.00
_cell.angle_gamma   90.00
#
_symmetry.space_group_name_H-M   'P 1'
#
loop_
_entity.id
_entity.type
_entity.pdbx_description
1 polymer ?
#
loop_
_entity_poly.entity_id
_entity_poly.type
_entity_poly.pdbx_seq_one_letter_code
_entity_poly.pdbx_strand_id
1 'polypeptide(L)' 'IFNYLPNYQMEISNLEKDGHKIVGYVRKSTQGCSDDNMRRRLIESMILRLKERSRVSAVFVS' A
#
# COMPACT_ATOMS: atom_id res chain seq x y z
N ILE A 1 20.79 -0.72 -5.56
CA ILE A 1 19.46 -0.83 -4.91
C ILE A 1 19.55 -2.01 -3.95
N PHE A 2 19.38 -1.78 -2.64
CA PHE A 2 19.40 -2.86 -1.65
C PHE A 2 18.06 -3.61 -1.64
N ASN A 3 18.10 -4.94 -1.71
CA ASN A 3 16.93 -5.82 -1.72
C ASN A 3 16.38 -6.05 -0.30
N TYR A 4 15.82 -5.02 0.33
CA TYR A 4 15.20 -5.14 1.66
C TYR A 4 13.78 -5.71 1.62
N LEU A 5 13.16 -5.84 0.44
CA LEU A 5 11.78 -6.27 0.29
C LEU A 5 11.47 -7.63 0.95
N PRO A 6 12.33 -8.67 0.80
CA PRO A 6 12.09 -9.96 1.47
C PRO A 6 12.09 -9.83 3.00
N ASN A 7 12.99 -9.02 3.56
CA ASN A 7 13.08 -8.82 5.01
C ASN A 7 11.81 -8.14 5.54
N TYR A 8 11.33 -7.09 4.87
CA TYR A 8 10.08 -6.45 5.25
C TYR A 8 8.87 -7.37 5.12
N GLN A 9 8.80 -8.19 4.07
CA GLN A 9 7.70 -9.15 3.91
C GLN A 9 7.72 -10.22 5.00
N MET A 10 8.91 -10.63 5.46
CA MET A 10 9.07 -11.55 6.58
C MET A 10 8.59 -10.91 7.90
N GLU A 11 8.98 -9.67 8.18
CA GLU A 11 8.51 -8.94 9.36
C GLU A 11 6.99 -8.78 9.37
N ILE A 12 6.40 -8.38 8.23
CA ILE A 12 4.95 -8.29 8.06
C ILE A 12 4.27 -9.65 8.30
N SER A 13 4.86 -10.73 7.80
CA SER A 13 4.34 -12.09 8.02
C SER A 13 4.36 -12.50 9.50
N ASN A 14 5.36 -12.03 10.26
CA ASN A 14 5.43 -12.30 11.70
C ASN A 14 4.33 -11.54 12.43
N LEU A 15 4.09 -10.26 12.09
CA LEU A 15 2.97 -9.49 12.64
C LEU A 15 1.61 -10.17 12.35
N GLU A 16 1.41 -10.71 11.14
CA GLU A 16 0.20 -11.48 10.82
C GLU A 16 0.05 -12.73 11.68
N LYS A 17 1.15 -13.46 11.93
CA LYS A 17 1.15 -14.66 12.80
C LYS A 17 0.84 -14.33 14.26
N ASP A 18 1.28 -13.16 14.72
CA ASP A 18 0.98 -12.65 16.06
C ASP A 18 -0.48 -12.18 16.20
N GLY A 19 -1.28 -12.28 15.13
CA GLY A 19 -2.70 -11.93 15.11
C GLY A 19 -2.99 -10.49 14.74
N HIS A 20 -1.99 -9.72 14.31
CA HIS A 20 -2.21 -8.35 13.86
C HIS A 20 -2.78 -8.30 12.44
N LYS A 21 -3.74 -7.38 12.25
CA LYS A 21 -4.31 -7.11 10.93
C LYS A 21 -3.55 -5.98 10.26
N ILE A 22 -2.94 -6.29 9.12
CA ILE A 22 -2.21 -5.30 8.32
C ILE A 22 -3.20 -4.51 7.46
N VAL A 23 -3.23 -3.20 7.61
CA VAL A 23 -4.10 -2.28 6.85
C VAL A 23 -3.27 -1.22 6.15
N GLY A 24 -3.63 -0.92 4.91
CA GLY A 24 -3.00 0.13 4.11
C GLY A 24 -3.78 1.44 4.19
N TYR A 25 -3.06 2.55 4.04
CA TYR A 25 -3.66 3.87 3.92
C TYR A 25 -3.09 4.58 2.69
N VAL A 26 -3.97 5.13 1.86
CA VAL A 26 -3.61 5.89 0.67
C VAL A 26 -4.22 7.29 0.77
N ARG A 27 -3.41 8.32 0.56
CA ARG A 27 -3.86 9.71 0.59
C ARG A 27 -4.00 10.23 -0.84
N LYS A 28 -5.13 10.86 -1.17
CA LYS A 28 -5.27 11.64 -2.41
C LYS A 28 -4.27 12.80 -2.40
N SER A 29 -3.51 12.96 -3.49
CA SER A 29 -2.75 14.20 -3.69
C SER A 29 -3.72 15.37 -3.88
N THR A 30 -3.53 16.44 -3.11
CA THR A 30 -4.32 17.67 -3.20
C THR A 30 -3.82 18.63 -4.27
N GLN A 31 -2.66 18.35 -4.87
CA GLN A 31 -2.00 19.21 -5.87
C GLN A 31 -1.56 18.39 -7.09
N GLY A 32 -1.50 19.05 -8.25
CA GLY A 32 -0.77 18.56 -9.42
C GLY A 32 -1.49 17.56 -10.33
N CYS A 33 -2.77 17.27 -10.11
CA CYS A 33 -3.55 16.44 -11.02
C CYS A 33 -4.93 17.07 -11.16
N SER A 34 -5.20 17.74 -12.29
CA SER A 34 -6.52 18.30 -12.61
C SER A 34 -7.47 17.25 -13.20
N ASP A 35 -6.91 16.15 -13.73
CA ASP A 35 -7.67 15.04 -14.30
C ASP A 35 -8.02 13.98 -13.23
N ASP A 36 -9.31 13.84 -12.96
CA ASP A 36 -9.84 12.85 -12.02
C ASP A 36 -9.52 11.41 -12.44
N ASN A 37 -9.42 11.12 -13.73
CA ASN A 37 -9.11 9.76 -14.21
C ASN A 37 -7.65 9.40 -13.96
N MET A 38 -6.72 10.33 -14.26
CA MET A 38 -5.32 10.17 -13.90
C MET A 38 -5.16 9.99 -12.38
N ARG A 39 -5.86 10.78 -11.56
CA ARG A 39 -5.82 10.65 -10.10
C ARG A 39 -6.29 9.27 -9.64
N ARG A 40 -7.39 8.76 -10.20
CA ARG A 40 -7.90 7.41 -9.90
C ARG A 40 -6.86 6.34 -10.22
N ARG A 41 -6.25 6.38 -11.42
CA ARG A 41 -5.23 5.41 -11.85
C ARG A 41 -3.99 5.41 -10.94
N LEU A 42 -3.56 6.58 -10.48
CA LEU A 42 -2.45 6.70 -9.54
C LEU A 42 -2.78 6.07 -8.19
N ILE A 43 -3.97 6.32 -7.65
CA ILE A 43 -4.43 5.71 -6.40
C ILE A 43 -4.54 4.19 -6.54
N GLU A 44 -5.11 3.70 -7.64
CA GLU A 44 -5.19 2.26 -7.93
C GLU A 44 -3.80 1.62 -7.98
N SER A 45 -2.83 2.28 -8.63
CA SER A 45 -1.44 1.81 -8.64
C SER A 45 -0.83 1.75 -7.23
N MET A 46 -1.08 2.76 -6.38
CA MET A 46 -0.64 2.75 -4.98
C MET A 46 -1.26 1.58 -4.20
N ILE A 47 -2.56 1.34 -4.36
CA ILE A 47 -3.27 0.23 -3.73
C ILE A 47 -2.67 -1.11 -4.15
N LEU A 48 -2.39 -1.30 -5.45
CA LEU A 48 -1.77 -2.51 -5.97
C LEU A 48 -0.40 -2.75 -5.33
N ARG A 49 0.44 -1.70 -5.24
CA ARG A 49 1.76 -1.82 -4.60
C ARG A 49 1.66 -2.18 -3.12
N LEU A 50 0.69 -1.65 -2.38
CA LEU A 50 0.46 -2.01 -0.99
C LEU A 50 0.05 -3.48 -0.84
N LYS A 51 -0.81 -3.98 -1.73
CA LYS A 51 -1.21 -5.40 -1.75
C LYS A 51 -0.02 -6.31 -2.06
N GLU A 52 0.74 -6.00 -3.11
CA GLU A 52 1.88 -6.82 -3.56
C GLU A 52 3.02 -6.85 -2.53
N ARG A 53 3.38 -5.69 -1.98
CA ARG A 53 4.59 -5.56 -1.15
C ARG A 53 4.32 -5.76 0.32
N SER A 54 3.15 -5.31 0.80
CA SER A 54 2.85 -5.20 2.23
C SER A 54 1.69 -6.09 2.68
N ARG A 55 1.14 -6.94 1.79
CA ARG A 55 0.10 -7.94 2.08
C ARG A 55 -1.10 -7.38 2.86
N VAL A 56 -1.45 -6.13 2.59
CA VAL A 56 -2.53 -5.44 3.31
C VAL A 56 -3.87 -6.15 3.09
N SER A 57 -4.60 -6.37 4.18
CA SER A 57 -5.93 -7.01 4.17
C SER A 57 -7.05 -6.06 3.77
N ALA A 58 -6.86 -4.76 4.01
CA ALA A 58 -7.78 -3.70 3.65
C ALA A 58 -6.99 -2.42 3.34
N VAL A 59 -7.56 -1.54 2.52
CA VAL A 59 -6.96 -0.23 2.21
C VAL A 59 -8.00 0.85 2.38
N PHE A 60 -7.65 1.90 3.12
CA PHE A 60 -8.47 3.09 3.31
C PHE A 60 -7.92 4.23 2.45
N VAL A 61 -8.81 4.98 1.81
CA VAL A 61 -8.44 6.12 0.95
C VAL A 61 -9.08 7.39 1.48
N SER A 62 -8.29 8.44 1.68
CA SER A 62 -8.76 9.78 2.12
C SER A 62 -8.58 10.83 1.07
#